data_AF-A0A3A8JV35-F1
#
_entry.id   AF-A0A3A8JV35-F1
#
_cell.length_a   1.000
_cell.length_b   1.000
_cell.length_c   1.000
_cell.angle_alpha   90.00
_cell.angle_beta   90.00
_cell.angle_gamma   90.00
#
_symmetry.space_group_name_H-M   'P 1'
#
loop_
_entity.id
_entity.type
_entity.pdbx_description
1 polymer ?
#
loop_
_entity_poly.entity_id
_entity_poly.type
_entity_poly.pdbx_seq_one_letter_code
_entity_poly.pdbx_strand_id
1 'polypeptide(L)'
;MHSVPPRPFASRAFLATLTLCASVFAACGDPKPPPTPDPPVVTLTVPQPNTAAPSLTVRVIVSGCDSVAQVDIYDRDTFLKTVPYTSGSMDFELASNEIKYDRGLAVSLSLNARATCSDGRTNVSQPQAATFLPVTKVIKDPDPNGQVVTDFFIAEGSGTNVAFIGCGNPTTGSGTLFRVDSAGVVRNSVEMGIPCTKDTVITSINGSSGKRWVWTPGAGAVAVDSSFKITGRTSPTYFLVNLSVMANGDALVRDRYTVSRLKHANAGGTFQWTYKGAVLGPISPPQEKGQQVLVPYVAQLEFSQVPQVIVAYIDANGTSQEMLPVQEKKIFAYNGELDEPPVTAFSADGSTLYVGFLFGNNQSRVQACSTDLEGCEGSALKWVSTTLPVPLNFLLPFSAGSRLAALGTQRVWFLDSTNGIVTNKGGTSVDASGQLRILQVQLGQATSPEFYLLNGPNVEGALPQEIVAVDSAEKGELFRYEVSSSLSCSVDDSGRLWMRVGNNLVQALPLSDYRAVKK
;
A
#
# COMPACT_ATOMS: atom_id res chain seq x y z
N MET A 1 -64.99 29.08 44.70
CA MET A 1 -63.72 28.87 43.98
C MET A 1 -63.97 29.08 42.50
N HIS A 2 -63.25 30.05 41.93
CA HIS A 2 -63.03 30.41 40.52
C HIS A 2 -64.22 30.49 39.52
N SER A 3 -64.66 31.74 39.31
CA SER A 3 -65.38 32.29 38.15
C SER A 3 -64.46 32.36 36.90
N VAL A 4 -64.84 31.94 35.67
CA VAL A 4 -65.96 32.37 34.77
C VAL A 4 -65.67 33.75 34.11
N PRO A 5 -65.97 33.98 32.80
CA PRO A 5 -65.01 33.79 31.70
C PRO A 5 -64.96 35.08 30.82
N PRO A 6 -65.24 35.12 29.49
CA PRO A 6 -64.31 35.78 28.56
C PRO A 6 -64.92 36.91 27.69
N ARG A 7 -64.03 37.49 26.86
CA ARG A 7 -64.27 38.21 25.59
C ARG A 7 -64.90 39.63 25.67
N PRO A 8 -64.85 40.42 24.58
CA PRO A 8 -63.74 41.29 24.18
C PRO A 8 -64.26 42.74 24.07
N PHE A 9 -63.49 43.72 23.58
CA PHE A 9 -63.95 44.84 22.72
C PHE A 9 -62.79 45.82 22.50
N ALA A 10 -62.70 46.37 21.29
CA ALA A 10 -61.81 47.46 20.92
C ALA A 10 -62.58 48.80 20.86
N SER A 11 -61.87 49.90 21.13
CA SER A 11 -61.77 51.12 20.30
C SER A 11 -61.72 52.44 21.10
N ARG A 12 -61.19 53.47 20.44
CA ARG A 12 -61.09 54.92 20.74
C ARG A 12 -59.73 55.34 21.34
N ALA A 13 -58.92 56.18 20.69
CA ALA A 13 -59.06 57.53 20.10
C ALA A 13 -58.77 58.66 21.09
N PHE A 14 -58.20 59.75 20.53
CA PHE A 14 -57.87 61.08 21.07
C PHE A 14 -56.54 61.22 21.83
N LEU A 15 -55.55 61.94 21.30
CA LEU A 15 -55.37 63.40 21.10
C LEU A 15 -55.00 64.17 22.38
N ALA A 16 -53.92 64.94 22.22
CA ALA A 16 -53.67 66.26 22.78
C ALA A 16 -53.00 66.38 24.16
N THR A 17 -51.70 66.72 24.08
CA THR A 17 -51.03 67.89 24.69
C THR A 17 -51.06 68.10 26.21
N LEU A 18 -49.88 68.12 26.84
CA LEU A 18 -49.48 69.16 27.79
C LEU A 18 -47.94 69.15 27.95
N THR A 19 -47.18 70.06 27.32
CA THR A 19 -46.67 71.38 27.80
C THR A 19 -45.63 71.37 28.93
N LEU A 20 -44.65 72.27 28.73
CA LEU A 20 -43.78 72.96 29.69
C LEU A 20 -42.36 72.39 29.99
N CYS A 21 -41.40 73.10 29.39
CA CYS A 21 -40.38 73.92 30.05
C CYS A 21 -39.02 73.34 30.47
N ALA A 22 -38.02 74.16 30.09
CA ALA A 22 -36.82 74.54 30.84
C ALA A 22 -35.64 73.57 30.85
N SER A 23 -34.81 73.71 29.81
CA SER A 23 -33.38 74.02 29.89
C SER A 23 -32.65 73.66 31.19
N VAL A 24 -31.77 72.64 31.14
CA VAL A 24 -30.47 72.75 31.83
C VAL A 24 -29.38 71.86 31.17
N PHE A 25 -28.21 72.49 31.07
CA PHE A 25 -26.85 71.96 30.86
C PHE A 25 -26.44 71.37 29.50
N ALA A 26 -25.68 72.19 28.79
CA ALA A 26 -24.56 71.76 27.97
C ALA A 26 -23.63 70.85 28.79
N ALA A 27 -23.81 69.54 28.64
CA ALA A 27 -22.72 68.60 28.69
C ALA A 27 -22.49 68.16 27.25
N CYS A 28 -21.56 68.83 26.56
CA CYS A 28 -20.92 68.26 25.39
C CYS A 28 -20.13 67.05 25.90
N GLY A 29 -20.81 65.91 26.09
CA GLY A 29 -20.15 64.64 26.02
C GLY A 29 -19.60 64.56 24.61
N ASP A 30 -18.28 64.51 24.47
CA ASP A 30 -17.64 64.16 23.21
C ASP A 30 -18.44 63.03 22.57
N PRO A 31 -18.74 63.10 21.25
CA PRO A 31 -19.44 62.01 20.58
C PRO A 31 -18.69 60.74 20.94
N LYS A 32 -19.41 59.81 21.62
CA LYS A 32 -18.85 58.53 22.04
C LYS A 32 -18.04 58.00 20.85
N PRO A 33 -16.73 57.72 21.00
CA PRO A 33 -15.92 57.32 19.87
C PRO A 33 -16.66 56.20 19.15
N PRO A 34 -16.76 56.26 17.80
CA PRO A 34 -17.49 55.25 17.05
C PRO A 34 -17.03 53.88 17.55
N PRO A 35 -17.96 52.94 17.78
CA PRO A 35 -17.61 51.63 18.30
C PRO A 35 -16.47 51.07 17.44
N THR A 36 -15.40 50.62 18.09
CA THR A 36 -14.25 50.03 17.40
C THR A 36 -14.78 48.96 16.46
N PRO A 37 -14.56 49.06 15.13
CA PRO A 37 -15.14 48.10 14.21
C PRO A 37 -14.65 46.69 14.55
N ASP A 38 -15.57 45.73 14.63
CA ASP A 38 -15.25 44.35 14.98
C ASP A 38 -14.18 43.79 14.05
N PRO A 39 -13.19 43.00 14.50
CA PRO A 39 -12.22 42.38 13.60
C PRO A 39 -12.90 41.56 12.49
N PRO A 40 -12.29 41.43 11.29
CA PRO A 40 -12.87 40.60 10.25
C PRO A 40 -13.01 39.15 10.73
N VAL A 41 -14.03 38.45 10.24
CA VAL A 41 -14.16 37.00 10.47
C VAL A 41 -13.50 36.29 9.30
N VAL A 42 -12.53 35.43 9.61
CA VAL A 42 -11.77 34.68 8.60
C VAL A 42 -11.97 33.20 8.83
N THR A 43 -12.37 32.50 7.79
CA THR A 43 -12.51 31.03 7.79
C THR A 43 -11.63 30.45 6.71
N LEU A 44 -10.76 29.52 7.07
CA LEU A 44 -10.08 28.64 6.15
C LEU A 44 -10.70 27.25 6.28
N THR A 45 -10.91 26.57 5.15
CA THR A 45 -11.31 25.17 5.09
C THR A 45 -10.45 24.45 4.07
N VAL A 46 -10.21 23.15 4.28
CA VAL A 46 -9.50 22.30 3.33
C VAL A 46 -10.53 21.29 2.79
N PRO A 47 -11.05 21.47 1.56
CA PRO A 47 -12.13 20.64 1.04
C PRO A 47 -11.79 19.14 1.03
N GLN A 48 -10.51 18.82 0.81
CA GLN A 48 -9.97 17.47 0.88
C GLN A 48 -8.82 17.47 1.91
N PRO A 49 -9.12 17.23 3.20
CA PRO A 49 -8.13 17.35 4.26
C PRO A 49 -7.07 16.25 4.21
N ASN A 50 -7.25 15.19 3.43
CA ASN A 50 -6.24 14.18 3.20
C ASN A 50 -6.07 13.98 1.69
N THR A 51 -4.97 14.49 1.14
CA THR A 51 -4.81 14.63 -0.32
C THR A 51 -3.43 14.19 -0.78
N ALA A 52 -3.41 13.28 -1.75
CA ALA A 52 -2.26 12.99 -2.60
C ALA A 52 -2.48 13.65 -3.97
N ALA A 53 -1.90 14.82 -4.20
CA ALA A 53 -2.10 15.62 -5.42
C ALA A 53 -0.88 16.52 -5.73
N PRO A 54 -0.79 17.09 -6.95
CA PRO A 54 0.28 18.04 -7.30
C PRO A 54 0.25 19.33 -6.46
N SER A 55 -0.93 19.75 -6.04
CA SER A 55 -1.19 20.91 -5.19
C SER A 55 -2.28 20.61 -4.15
N LEU A 56 -2.30 21.39 -3.07
CA LEU A 56 -3.34 21.33 -2.03
C LEU A 56 -4.31 22.51 -2.20
N THR A 57 -5.59 22.20 -2.38
CA THR A 57 -6.64 23.23 -2.45
C THR A 57 -7.05 23.67 -1.05
N VAL A 58 -7.05 24.98 -0.81
CA VAL A 58 -7.59 25.63 0.40
C VAL A 58 -8.70 26.59 0.00
N ARG A 59 -9.73 26.70 0.84
CA ARG A 59 -10.85 27.60 0.63
C ARG A 59 -10.89 28.64 1.74
N VAL A 60 -10.90 29.91 1.36
CA VAL A 60 -10.94 31.04 2.31
C VAL A 60 -12.22 31.85 2.12
N ILE A 61 -12.82 32.22 3.24
CA ILE A 61 -13.96 33.13 3.34
C ILE A 61 -13.60 34.23 4.33
N VAL A 62 -13.71 35.49 3.91
CA VAL A 62 -13.51 36.68 4.75
C VAL A 62 -14.80 37.49 4.78
N SER A 63 -15.27 37.84 5.97
CA SER A 63 -16.40 38.76 6.18
C SER A 63 -16.06 39.85 7.20
N GLY A 64 -16.81 40.95 7.22
CA GLY A 64 -16.57 42.10 8.11
C GLY A 64 -15.55 43.12 7.59
N CYS A 65 -15.06 42.97 6.35
CA CYS A 65 -14.31 44.01 5.62
C CYS A 65 -15.17 44.56 4.47
N ASP A 66 -15.11 45.89 4.22
CA ASP A 66 -15.63 46.48 2.98
C ASP A 66 -14.76 46.10 1.77
N SER A 67 -13.45 46.04 1.98
CA SER A 67 -12.47 45.49 1.05
C SER A 67 -11.32 44.82 1.80
N VAL A 68 -10.82 43.73 1.24
CA VAL A 68 -9.69 42.98 1.79
C VAL A 68 -8.42 43.43 1.06
N ALA A 69 -7.43 43.91 1.80
CA ALA A 69 -6.15 44.33 1.24
C ALA A 69 -5.21 43.14 1.00
N GLN A 70 -5.22 42.17 1.93
CA GLN A 70 -4.29 41.05 1.89
C GLN A 70 -4.87 39.82 2.59
N VAL A 71 -4.61 38.63 2.02
CA VAL A 71 -4.83 37.35 2.68
C VAL A 71 -3.55 36.53 2.59
N ASP A 72 -3.03 36.13 3.74
CA ASP A 72 -1.84 35.31 3.87
C ASP A 72 -2.20 33.93 4.44
N ILE A 73 -1.60 32.89 3.87
CA ILE A 73 -1.76 31.51 4.31
C ILE A 73 -0.52 31.07 5.06
N TYR A 74 -0.72 30.44 6.21
CA TYR A 74 0.34 29.91 7.08
C TYR A 74 0.13 28.43 7.37
N ASP A 75 1.21 27.67 7.55
CA ASP A 75 1.20 26.43 8.32
C ASP A 75 1.72 26.73 9.73
N ARG A 76 0.82 26.66 10.73
CA ARG A 76 1.08 27.14 12.09
C ARG A 76 1.52 28.60 12.04
N ASP A 77 2.79 28.87 12.32
CA ASP A 77 3.40 30.21 12.30
C ASP A 77 4.26 30.45 11.05
N THR A 78 4.42 29.45 10.18
CA THR A 78 5.24 29.55 8.97
C THR A 78 4.41 30.12 7.84
N PHE A 79 4.80 31.30 7.34
CA PHE A 79 4.20 31.88 6.14
C PHE A 79 4.45 30.98 4.92
N LEU A 80 3.39 30.69 4.17
CA LEU A 80 3.47 29.93 2.93
C LEU A 80 3.32 30.85 1.71
N LYS A 81 2.26 31.66 1.67
CA LYS A 81 1.89 32.44 0.47
C LYS A 81 0.87 33.53 0.77
N THR A 82 0.94 34.62 0.01
CA THR A 82 -0.13 35.63 -0.10
C THR A 82 -1.03 35.30 -1.30
N VAL A 83 -2.35 35.28 -1.10
CA VAL A 83 -3.33 34.91 -2.13
C VAL A 83 -4.17 36.11 -2.60
N PRO A 84 -4.50 36.21 -3.90
CA PRO A 84 -5.31 37.31 -4.41
C PRO A 84 -6.79 37.07 -4.07
N TYR A 85 -7.27 37.72 -3.00
CA TYR A 85 -8.66 37.60 -2.56
C TYR A 85 -9.48 38.82 -3.00
N THR A 86 -10.63 38.58 -3.64
CA THR A 86 -11.55 39.64 -4.07
C THR A 86 -12.80 39.68 -3.20
N SER A 87 -13.53 38.57 -3.09
CA SER A 87 -14.77 38.48 -2.30
C SER A 87 -15.29 37.04 -2.21
N GLY A 88 -16.20 36.81 -1.26
CA GLY A 88 -16.95 35.56 -1.16
C GLY A 88 -16.13 34.36 -0.71
N SER A 89 -16.43 33.20 -1.29
CA SER A 89 -15.68 31.96 -1.06
C SER A 89 -14.75 31.72 -2.23
N MET A 90 -13.44 31.74 -1.99
CA MET A 90 -12.42 31.54 -3.02
C MET A 90 -11.54 30.35 -2.70
N ASP A 91 -11.23 29.58 -3.75
CA ASP A 91 -10.31 28.44 -3.68
C ASP A 91 -8.93 28.87 -4.17
N PHE A 92 -7.91 28.47 -3.44
CA PHE A 92 -6.50 28.74 -3.73
C PHE A 92 -5.71 27.45 -3.71
N GLU A 93 -4.68 27.37 -4.54
CA GLU A 93 -3.76 26.23 -4.57
C GLU A 93 -2.44 26.57 -3.89
N LEU A 94 -2.04 25.68 -2.98
CA LEU A 94 -0.69 25.59 -2.43
C LEU A 94 0.07 24.55 -3.23
N ALA A 95 1.08 25.00 -3.99
CA ALA A 95 1.95 24.10 -4.73
C ALA A 95 2.91 23.36 -3.80
N SER A 96 3.40 22.20 -4.21
CA SER A 96 4.32 21.40 -3.40
C SER A 96 5.58 22.17 -2.97
N ASN A 97 6.15 23.02 -3.82
CA ASN A 97 7.31 23.84 -3.48
C ASN A 97 7.02 25.00 -2.49
N GLU A 98 5.75 25.28 -2.20
CA GLU A 98 5.34 26.30 -1.22
C GLU A 98 5.17 25.70 0.19
N ILE A 99 5.19 24.37 0.31
CA ILE A 99 5.01 23.62 1.56
C ILE A 99 6.37 23.11 2.05
N LYS A 100 6.61 23.16 3.36
CA LYS A 100 7.82 22.62 3.99
C LYS A 100 7.60 21.18 4.43
N TYR A 101 8.62 20.32 4.26
CA TYR A 101 8.53 18.87 4.50
C TYR A 101 9.47 18.39 5.60
N ASP A 102 9.64 19.21 6.64
CA ASP A 102 10.57 18.98 7.76
C ASP A 102 10.19 17.76 8.62
N ARG A 103 8.99 17.19 8.43
CA ARG A 103 8.40 16.11 9.24
C ARG A 103 8.06 14.85 8.45
N GLY A 104 8.58 14.73 7.23
CA GLY A 104 8.24 13.65 6.29
C GLY A 104 7.49 14.16 5.07
N LEU A 105 7.35 13.30 4.05
CA LEU A 105 6.86 13.71 2.73
C LEU A 105 5.34 13.72 2.61
N ALA A 106 4.64 12.86 3.35
CA ALA A 106 3.23 13.09 3.65
C ALA A 106 3.16 13.98 4.90
N VAL A 107 3.04 15.28 4.70
CA VAL A 107 3.18 16.26 5.78
C VAL A 107 1.83 16.53 6.46
N SER A 108 1.82 16.54 7.79
CA SER A 108 0.68 16.99 8.60
C SER A 108 0.73 18.50 8.84
N LEU A 109 -0.14 19.21 8.13
CA LEU A 109 -0.30 20.66 8.13
C LEU A 109 -1.36 21.10 9.13
N SER A 110 -1.22 22.32 9.63
CA SER A 110 -2.17 23.02 10.49
C SER A 110 -2.39 24.42 9.93
N LEU A 111 -3.18 24.51 8.87
CA LEU A 111 -3.31 25.68 8.02
C LEU A 111 -4.20 26.75 8.64
N ASN A 112 -3.79 28.01 8.57
CA ASN A 112 -4.63 29.14 8.92
C ASN A 112 -4.47 30.28 7.90
N ALA A 113 -5.52 31.09 7.77
CA ALA A 113 -5.52 32.29 6.96
C ALA A 113 -5.52 33.52 7.85
N ARG A 114 -4.66 34.49 7.55
CA ARG A 114 -4.70 35.85 8.11
C ARG A 114 -5.23 36.79 7.05
N ALA A 115 -6.31 37.50 7.35
CA ALA A 115 -6.83 38.53 6.47
C ALA A 115 -6.60 39.91 7.08
N THR A 116 -6.24 40.86 6.23
CA THR A 116 -6.07 42.28 6.55
C THR A 116 -7.07 43.07 5.72
N CYS A 117 -8.01 43.75 6.37
CA CYS A 117 -8.91 44.70 5.71
C CYS A 117 -8.13 45.93 5.23
N SER A 118 -8.65 46.67 4.26
CA SER A 118 -8.03 47.92 3.76
C SER A 118 -7.93 49.03 4.80
N ASP A 119 -8.69 48.94 5.90
CA ASP A 119 -8.63 49.87 7.04
C ASP A 119 -7.59 49.47 8.10
N GLY A 120 -6.83 48.39 7.87
CA GLY A 120 -5.75 47.91 8.74
C GLY A 120 -6.19 46.89 9.81
N ARG A 121 -7.49 46.58 9.94
CA ARG A 121 -7.94 45.52 10.86
C ARG A 121 -7.49 44.15 10.36
N THR A 122 -7.01 43.32 11.27
CA THR A 122 -6.54 41.96 10.97
C THR A 122 -7.21 40.93 11.83
N ASN A 123 -7.44 39.73 11.29
CA ASN A 123 -7.77 38.56 12.09
C ASN A 123 -7.24 37.27 11.46
N VAL A 124 -7.22 36.19 12.24
CA VAL A 124 -6.70 34.88 11.84
C VAL A 124 -7.79 33.81 12.01
N SER A 125 -7.89 32.89 11.05
CA SER A 125 -8.83 31.77 11.14
C SER A 125 -8.41 30.75 12.19
N GLN A 126 -9.37 29.92 12.63
CA GLN A 126 -9.01 28.69 13.36
C GLN A 126 -8.13 27.79 12.49
N PRO A 127 -7.15 27.08 13.08
CA PRO A 127 -6.32 26.14 12.33
C PRO A 127 -7.15 24.98 11.76
N GLN A 128 -6.83 24.58 10.53
CA GLN A 128 -7.41 23.41 9.87
C GLN A 128 -6.32 22.36 9.64
N ALA A 129 -6.55 21.15 10.15
CA ALA A 129 -5.66 20.04 9.92
C ALA A 129 -5.77 19.53 8.48
N ALA A 130 -4.63 19.24 7.85
CA ALA A 130 -4.58 18.55 6.58
C ALA A 130 -3.35 17.65 6.47
N THR A 131 -3.45 16.58 5.70
CA THR A 131 -2.33 15.73 5.30
C THR A 131 -2.14 15.90 3.80
N PHE A 132 -0.94 16.29 3.38
CA PHE A 132 -0.58 16.47 1.98
C PHE A 132 0.60 15.59 1.58
N LEU A 133 0.41 14.74 0.57
CA LEU A 133 1.47 13.98 -0.08
C LEU A 133 1.67 14.53 -1.50
N PRO A 134 2.83 15.11 -1.85
CA PRO A 134 3.06 15.64 -3.18
C PRO A 134 3.27 14.49 -4.16
N VAL A 135 2.62 14.58 -5.31
CA VAL A 135 2.62 13.56 -6.38
C VAL A 135 2.69 14.24 -7.74
N THR A 136 3.07 13.51 -8.78
CA THR A 136 3.21 14.09 -10.13
C THR A 136 1.88 14.35 -10.80
N LYS A 137 0.94 13.41 -10.69
CA LYS A 137 -0.40 13.54 -11.26
C LYS A 137 -1.39 12.63 -10.56
N VAL A 138 -2.66 13.00 -10.70
CA VAL A 138 -3.82 12.20 -10.30
C VAL A 138 -4.65 11.93 -11.54
N ILE A 139 -4.97 10.67 -11.77
CA ILE A 139 -5.88 10.20 -12.80
C ILE A 139 -7.18 9.84 -12.10
N LYS A 140 -8.30 10.33 -12.64
CA LYS A 140 -9.65 10.10 -12.13
C LYS A 140 -10.48 9.44 -13.22
N ASP A 141 -11.43 8.62 -12.81
CA ASP A 141 -12.42 8.08 -13.72
C ASP A 141 -13.38 9.21 -14.14
N PRO A 142 -13.84 9.26 -15.41
CA PRO A 142 -14.89 10.20 -15.81
C PRO A 142 -16.19 10.05 -15.01
N ASP A 143 -16.52 8.83 -14.56
CA ASP A 143 -17.60 8.58 -13.59
C ASP A 143 -17.08 8.88 -12.17
N PRO A 144 -17.72 9.78 -11.40
CA PRO A 144 -17.36 10.05 -10.01
C PRO A 144 -17.35 8.81 -9.10
N ASN A 145 -18.11 7.77 -9.44
CA ASN A 145 -18.15 6.49 -8.74
C ASN A 145 -17.30 5.41 -9.41
N GLY A 146 -16.81 5.68 -10.63
CA GLY A 146 -15.93 4.79 -11.37
C GLY A 146 -14.56 4.69 -10.72
N GLN A 147 -13.86 3.60 -11.01
CA GLN A 147 -12.55 3.30 -10.45
C GLN A 147 -11.57 3.11 -11.59
N VAL A 148 -10.48 3.90 -11.60
CA VAL A 148 -9.52 3.91 -12.72
C VAL A 148 -8.84 2.56 -12.93
N VAL A 149 -8.43 1.90 -11.84
CA VAL A 149 -7.80 0.57 -11.85
C VAL A 149 -8.37 -0.26 -10.73
N THR A 150 -8.47 -1.57 -10.90
CA THR A 150 -8.99 -2.50 -9.87
C THR A 150 -8.19 -2.42 -8.58
N ASP A 151 -8.76 -2.94 -7.48
CA ASP A 151 -8.15 -2.84 -6.15
C ASP A 151 -6.74 -3.40 -6.09
N PHE A 152 -6.45 -4.44 -6.86
CA PHE A 152 -5.08 -4.94 -7.06
C PHE A 152 -4.73 -4.82 -8.54
N PHE A 153 -3.56 -4.26 -8.81
CA PHE A 153 -3.05 -4.08 -10.15
C PHE A 153 -1.54 -4.15 -10.16
N ILE A 154 -0.97 -4.44 -11.32
CA ILE A 154 0.46 -4.23 -11.59
C ILE A 154 0.64 -3.14 -12.64
N ALA A 155 1.71 -2.36 -12.51
CA ALA A 155 2.12 -1.39 -13.50
C ALA A 155 3.21 -2.00 -14.40
N GLU A 156 3.12 -1.79 -15.70
CA GLU A 156 4.10 -2.25 -16.68
C GLU A 156 4.37 -1.17 -17.72
N GLY A 157 5.54 -1.22 -18.33
CA GLY A 157 6.02 -0.16 -19.20
C GLY A 157 6.57 1.02 -18.39
N SER A 158 6.81 2.13 -19.09
CA SER A 158 7.39 3.34 -18.48
C SER A 158 6.88 4.60 -19.17
N GLY A 159 7.00 5.73 -18.48
CA GLY A 159 6.63 7.04 -19.01
C GLY A 159 5.16 7.10 -19.45
N THR A 160 4.91 7.52 -20.68
CA THR A 160 3.55 7.62 -21.24
C THR A 160 2.97 6.26 -21.67
N ASN A 161 3.83 5.25 -21.83
CA ASN A 161 3.45 3.91 -22.29
C ASN A 161 3.15 2.95 -21.14
N VAL A 162 3.05 3.46 -19.91
CA VAL A 162 2.65 2.64 -18.77
C VAL A 162 1.22 2.12 -18.95
N ALA A 163 1.02 0.87 -18.61
CA ALA A 163 -0.28 0.22 -18.54
C ALA A 163 -0.46 -0.44 -17.17
N PHE A 164 -1.70 -0.48 -16.71
CA PHE A 164 -2.10 -1.06 -15.45
C PHE A 164 -2.91 -2.31 -15.73
N ILE A 165 -2.43 -3.44 -15.23
CA ILE A 165 -3.09 -4.74 -15.39
C ILE A 165 -3.74 -5.12 -14.08
N GLY A 166 -5.05 -5.29 -14.10
CA GLY A 166 -5.86 -5.47 -12.90
C GLY A 166 -6.95 -6.51 -13.07
N CYS A 167 -7.43 -7.09 -11.97
CA CYS A 167 -8.44 -8.14 -11.95
C CYS A 167 -9.71 -7.64 -11.26
N GLY A 168 -10.87 -7.75 -11.92
CA GLY A 168 -12.18 -7.44 -11.33
C GLY A 168 -13.24 -8.49 -11.66
N ASN A 169 -14.26 -8.60 -10.80
CA ASN A 169 -15.42 -9.45 -11.06
C ASN A 169 -16.57 -8.56 -11.59
N PRO A 170 -16.82 -8.52 -12.91
CA PRO A 170 -18.05 -7.93 -13.43
C PRO A 170 -19.29 -8.68 -12.89
N THR A 171 -20.48 -8.12 -13.14
CA THR A 171 -21.78 -8.67 -12.72
C THR A 171 -22.04 -10.12 -13.17
N THR A 172 -21.28 -10.64 -14.14
CA THR A 172 -21.33 -12.03 -14.59
C THR A 172 -20.69 -13.03 -13.61
N GLY A 173 -19.97 -12.57 -12.59
CA GLY A 173 -19.35 -13.40 -11.54
C GLY A 173 -18.05 -14.10 -11.97
N SER A 174 -17.66 -14.00 -13.24
CA SER A 174 -16.40 -14.54 -13.76
C SER A 174 -15.32 -13.47 -13.71
N GLY A 175 -14.16 -13.79 -13.12
CA GLY A 175 -13.06 -12.84 -13.01
C GLY A 175 -12.55 -12.41 -14.39
N THR A 176 -12.39 -11.11 -14.58
CA THR A 176 -11.95 -10.47 -15.82
C THR A 176 -10.67 -9.70 -15.57
N LEU A 177 -9.68 -9.91 -16.42
CA LEU A 177 -8.45 -9.14 -16.44
C LEU A 177 -8.64 -7.92 -17.32
N PHE A 178 -8.23 -6.74 -16.84
CA PHE A 178 -8.31 -5.47 -17.53
C PHE A 178 -6.92 -4.90 -17.78
N ARG A 179 -6.73 -4.27 -18.94
CA ARG A 179 -5.59 -3.40 -19.24
C ARG A 179 -6.08 -1.98 -19.32
N VAL A 180 -5.60 -1.13 -18.42
CA VAL A 180 -5.87 0.30 -18.41
C VAL A 180 -4.60 1.04 -18.81
N ASP A 181 -4.71 2.11 -19.60
CA ASP A 181 -3.55 2.91 -19.96
C ASP A 181 -3.24 4.05 -18.95
N SER A 182 -2.19 4.81 -19.23
CA SER A 182 -1.74 5.96 -18.44
C SER A 182 -2.72 7.15 -18.40
N ALA A 183 -3.82 7.08 -19.16
CA ALA A 183 -4.93 8.04 -19.17
C ALA A 183 -6.18 7.52 -18.45
N GLY A 184 -6.14 6.29 -17.92
CA GLY A 184 -7.28 5.67 -17.24
C GLY A 184 -8.29 5.01 -18.17
N VAL A 185 -7.94 4.78 -19.44
CA VAL A 185 -8.82 4.16 -20.43
C VAL A 185 -8.56 2.66 -20.52
N VAL A 186 -9.61 1.85 -20.40
CA VAL A 186 -9.54 0.40 -20.64
C VAL A 186 -9.24 0.14 -22.12
N ARG A 187 -8.11 -0.50 -22.40
CA ARG A 187 -7.63 -0.84 -23.76
C ARG A 187 -7.94 -2.28 -24.14
N ASN A 188 -7.85 -3.20 -23.19
CA ASN A 188 -8.09 -4.61 -23.41
C ASN A 188 -8.76 -5.22 -22.18
N SER A 189 -9.53 -6.28 -22.39
CA SER A 189 -10.00 -7.14 -21.31
C SER A 189 -10.05 -8.59 -21.77
N VAL A 190 -9.96 -9.52 -20.83
CA VAL A 190 -10.12 -10.94 -21.09
C VAL A 190 -10.77 -11.63 -19.89
N GLU A 191 -11.81 -12.41 -20.15
CA GLU A 191 -12.46 -13.23 -19.12
C GLU A 191 -11.57 -14.45 -18.81
N MET A 192 -11.23 -14.62 -17.53
CA MET A 192 -10.24 -15.62 -17.12
C MET A 192 -10.85 -16.97 -16.76
N GLY A 193 -12.16 -17.03 -16.50
CA GLY A 193 -12.82 -18.25 -15.99
C GLY A 193 -12.30 -18.72 -14.62
N ILE A 194 -11.63 -17.84 -13.88
CA ILE A 194 -11.28 -17.97 -12.47
C ILE A 194 -11.71 -16.67 -11.77
N PRO A 195 -12.14 -16.70 -10.50
CA PRO A 195 -12.57 -15.49 -9.81
C PRO A 195 -11.38 -14.58 -9.50
N CYS A 196 -11.63 -13.27 -9.46
CA CYS A 196 -10.72 -12.30 -8.84
C CYS A 196 -11.01 -12.22 -7.34
N THR A 197 -9.99 -12.30 -6.50
CA THR A 197 -10.09 -12.02 -5.06
C THR A 197 -8.98 -11.07 -4.64
N LYS A 198 -8.96 -10.68 -3.37
CA LYS A 198 -7.87 -9.88 -2.81
C LYS A 198 -6.51 -10.59 -2.81
N ASP A 199 -6.52 -11.91 -2.96
CA ASP A 199 -5.32 -12.75 -2.97
C ASP A 199 -4.93 -13.14 -4.40
N THR A 200 -5.62 -12.63 -5.43
CA THR A 200 -5.23 -12.84 -6.83
C THR A 200 -3.88 -12.18 -7.11
N VAL A 201 -2.97 -12.95 -7.69
CA VAL A 201 -1.63 -12.53 -8.05
C VAL A 201 -1.52 -12.43 -9.57
N ILE A 202 -0.98 -11.30 -10.03
CA ILE A 202 -0.64 -11.04 -11.43
C ILE A 202 0.88 -10.95 -11.51
N THR A 203 1.52 -11.87 -12.23
CA THR A 203 2.97 -11.81 -12.42
C THR A 203 3.34 -10.78 -13.49
N SER A 204 4.58 -10.31 -13.48
CA SER A 204 5.16 -9.61 -14.63
C SER A 204 5.20 -10.52 -15.86
N ILE A 205 5.28 -9.92 -17.06
CA ILE A 205 5.60 -10.65 -18.28
C ILE A 205 6.98 -11.31 -18.15
N ASN A 206 7.05 -12.60 -18.46
CA ASN A 206 8.31 -13.32 -18.62
C ASN A 206 8.97 -12.93 -19.95
N GLY A 207 10.23 -12.51 -19.91
CA GLY A 207 10.96 -12.04 -21.10
C GLY A 207 11.21 -13.12 -22.17
N SER A 208 11.23 -14.40 -21.79
CA SER A 208 11.46 -15.52 -22.72
C SER A 208 10.18 -15.92 -23.47
N SER A 209 9.05 -16.02 -22.77
CA SER A 209 7.78 -16.47 -23.36
C SER A 209 6.88 -15.33 -23.85
N GLY A 210 7.09 -14.10 -23.36
CA GLY A 210 6.19 -12.97 -23.58
C GLY A 210 4.81 -13.16 -22.93
N LYS A 211 4.71 -14.07 -21.95
CA LYS A 211 3.48 -14.39 -21.21
C LYS A 211 3.63 -14.05 -19.74
N ARG A 212 2.51 -13.80 -19.06
CA ARG A 212 2.40 -13.70 -17.60
C ARG A 212 1.45 -14.76 -17.07
N TRP A 213 1.52 -15.03 -15.78
CA TRP A 213 0.51 -15.81 -15.09
C TRP A 213 -0.39 -14.90 -14.26
N VAL A 214 -1.69 -15.19 -14.26
CA VAL A 214 -2.66 -14.64 -13.31
C VAL A 214 -3.28 -15.80 -12.58
N TRP A 215 -3.29 -15.75 -11.25
CA TRP A 215 -3.76 -16.88 -10.47
C TRP A 215 -4.41 -16.44 -9.16
N THR A 216 -5.33 -17.26 -8.68
CA THR A 216 -6.09 -16.99 -7.46
C THR A 216 -5.98 -18.20 -6.54
N PRO A 217 -5.47 -18.04 -5.29
CA PRO A 217 -5.44 -19.12 -4.31
C PRO A 217 -6.83 -19.75 -4.11
N GLY A 218 -6.88 -21.08 -3.99
CA GLY A 218 -8.12 -21.87 -3.89
C GLY A 218 -8.87 -22.03 -5.21
N ALA A 219 -8.41 -21.41 -6.30
CA ALA A 219 -8.94 -21.57 -7.64
C ALA A 219 -7.81 -22.00 -8.60
N GLY A 220 -7.74 -21.40 -9.79
CA GLY A 220 -6.79 -21.78 -10.83
C GLY A 220 -5.78 -20.70 -11.20
N ALA A 221 -5.04 -20.98 -12.27
CA ALA A 221 -4.14 -20.05 -12.94
C ALA A 221 -4.42 -20.01 -14.45
N VAL A 222 -4.18 -18.84 -15.06
CA VAL A 222 -4.21 -18.62 -16.50
C VAL A 222 -2.93 -17.91 -16.96
N ALA A 223 -2.36 -18.36 -18.08
CA ALA A 223 -1.27 -17.68 -18.76
C ALA A 223 -1.83 -16.73 -19.81
N VAL A 224 -1.45 -15.46 -19.76
CA VAL A 224 -1.95 -14.40 -20.65
C VAL A 224 -0.78 -13.77 -21.39
N ASP A 225 -0.94 -13.55 -22.69
CA ASP A 225 0.07 -12.90 -23.51
C ASP A 225 -0.02 -11.37 -23.55
N SER A 226 0.96 -10.73 -24.18
CA SER A 226 1.00 -9.27 -24.36
C SER A 226 -0.20 -8.70 -25.16
N SER A 227 -0.88 -9.53 -25.95
CA SER A 227 -2.10 -9.20 -26.69
C SER A 227 -3.38 -9.53 -25.91
N PHE A 228 -3.27 -9.84 -24.61
CA PHE A 228 -4.40 -10.16 -23.74
C PHE A 228 -5.14 -11.45 -24.12
N LYS A 229 -4.45 -12.42 -24.76
CA LYS A 229 -5.01 -13.74 -25.05
C LYS A 229 -4.55 -14.77 -24.02
N ILE A 230 -5.50 -15.60 -23.56
CA ILE A 230 -5.18 -16.76 -22.71
C ILE A 230 -4.51 -17.83 -23.58
N THR A 231 -3.34 -18.28 -23.14
CA THR A 231 -2.50 -19.25 -23.85
C THR A 231 -2.33 -20.56 -23.09
N GLY A 232 -2.55 -20.55 -21.78
CA GLY A 232 -2.52 -21.73 -20.94
C GLY A 232 -3.39 -21.56 -19.71
N ARG A 233 -3.80 -22.65 -19.08
CA ARG A 233 -4.60 -22.63 -17.85
C ARG A 233 -4.58 -23.95 -17.09
N THR A 234 -4.81 -23.87 -15.79
CA THR A 234 -5.13 -25.04 -14.95
C THR A 234 -6.53 -25.59 -15.27
N SER A 235 -6.82 -26.81 -14.84
CA SER A 235 -8.19 -27.34 -14.86
C SER A 235 -9.09 -26.46 -13.97
N PRO A 236 -10.38 -26.26 -14.32
CA PRO A 236 -11.34 -25.57 -13.46
C PRO A 236 -11.50 -26.20 -12.06
N THR A 237 -11.16 -27.49 -11.91
CA THR A 237 -11.24 -28.24 -10.65
C THR A 237 -9.92 -28.24 -9.86
N TYR A 238 -8.88 -27.57 -10.36
CA TYR A 238 -7.60 -27.49 -9.68
C TYR A 238 -7.69 -26.45 -8.56
N PHE A 239 -7.16 -26.79 -7.37
CA PHE A 239 -7.12 -25.90 -6.21
C PHE A 239 -5.68 -25.47 -5.95
N LEU A 240 -5.30 -24.37 -6.57
CA LEU A 240 -3.95 -23.81 -6.49
C LEU A 240 -3.73 -23.14 -5.13
N VAL A 241 -2.61 -23.45 -4.48
CA VAL A 241 -2.16 -22.79 -3.24
C VAL A 241 -1.14 -21.70 -3.56
N ASN A 242 -0.19 -21.99 -4.46
CA ASN A 242 0.85 -21.05 -4.85
C ASN A 242 1.37 -21.35 -6.26
N LEU A 243 1.96 -20.36 -6.91
CA LEU A 243 2.61 -20.47 -8.21
C LEU A 243 3.93 -19.71 -8.22
N SER A 244 4.98 -20.33 -8.76
CA SER A 244 6.21 -19.66 -9.18
C SER A 244 6.42 -19.82 -10.70
N VAL A 245 7.24 -18.96 -11.29
CA VAL A 245 7.45 -18.92 -12.75
C VAL A 245 8.90 -19.27 -13.06
N MET A 246 9.09 -20.24 -13.95
CA MET A 246 10.40 -20.65 -14.46
C MET A 246 10.96 -19.63 -15.45
N ALA A 247 12.26 -19.68 -15.72
CA ALA A 247 12.97 -18.82 -16.67
C ALA A 247 12.38 -18.89 -18.09
N ASN A 248 11.85 -20.05 -18.48
CA ASN A 248 11.19 -20.25 -19.77
C ASN A 248 9.72 -19.79 -19.81
N GLY A 249 9.18 -19.29 -18.70
CA GLY A 249 7.80 -18.80 -18.57
C GLY A 249 6.76 -19.84 -18.17
N ASP A 250 7.13 -21.11 -17.99
CA ASP A 250 6.23 -22.12 -17.44
C ASP A 250 5.96 -21.86 -15.96
N ALA A 251 4.80 -22.32 -15.48
CA ALA A 251 4.45 -22.24 -14.08
C ALA A 251 4.85 -23.52 -13.34
N LEU A 252 5.40 -23.36 -12.14
CA LEU A 252 5.43 -24.39 -11.11
C LEU A 252 4.23 -24.14 -10.21
N VAL A 253 3.18 -24.95 -10.41
CA VAL A 253 1.95 -24.85 -9.64
C VAL A 253 2.02 -25.78 -8.46
N ARG A 254 1.58 -25.29 -7.31
CA ARG A 254 1.49 -26.03 -6.07
C ARG A 254 0.03 -26.12 -5.65
N ASP A 255 -0.44 -27.33 -5.36
CA ASP A 255 -1.64 -27.55 -4.55
C ASP A 255 -1.24 -27.91 -3.11
N ARG A 256 -2.18 -28.47 -2.32
CA ARG A 256 -1.91 -28.83 -0.93
C ARG A 256 -0.81 -29.88 -0.78
N TYR A 257 -0.66 -30.81 -1.73
CA TYR A 257 0.16 -32.02 -1.59
C TYR A 257 1.20 -32.18 -2.71
N THR A 258 1.01 -31.51 -3.84
CA THR A 258 1.81 -31.73 -5.04
C THR A 258 2.41 -30.45 -5.59
N VAL A 259 3.53 -30.62 -6.30
CA VAL A 259 4.11 -29.59 -7.16
C VAL A 259 4.09 -30.12 -8.57
N SER A 260 3.61 -29.33 -9.52
CA SER A 260 3.50 -29.70 -10.92
C SER A 260 4.03 -28.61 -11.83
N ARG A 261 4.61 -28.99 -12.98
CA ARG A 261 4.97 -28.05 -14.04
C ARG A 261 3.84 -27.92 -15.04
N LEU A 262 3.33 -26.71 -15.21
CA LEU A 262 2.31 -26.35 -16.19
C LEU A 262 2.94 -25.49 -17.29
N LYS A 263 2.86 -25.95 -18.53
CA LYS A 263 3.32 -25.15 -19.68
C LYS A 263 2.41 -23.96 -19.90
N HIS A 264 3.01 -22.81 -20.20
CA HIS A 264 2.26 -21.58 -20.52
C HIS A 264 1.43 -21.66 -21.82
N ALA A 265 1.66 -22.68 -22.64
CA ALA A 265 0.88 -22.98 -23.85
C ALA A 265 -0.18 -24.08 -23.66
N ASN A 266 -0.33 -24.64 -22.46
CA ASN A 266 -1.25 -25.76 -22.23
C ASN A 266 -2.64 -25.27 -21.81
N ALA A 267 -3.61 -25.39 -22.72
CA ALA A 267 -5.01 -25.12 -22.45
C ALA A 267 -5.73 -26.43 -22.05
N GLY A 268 -5.79 -26.73 -20.75
CA GLY A 268 -6.53 -27.91 -20.27
C GLY A 268 -6.11 -28.48 -18.92
N GLY A 269 -5.09 -27.90 -18.28
CA GLY A 269 -4.63 -28.35 -16.96
C GLY A 269 -3.82 -29.64 -16.96
N THR A 270 -3.38 -30.15 -18.11
CA THR A 270 -2.42 -31.28 -18.13
C THR A 270 -1.03 -30.78 -17.71
N PHE A 271 -0.47 -31.40 -16.68
CA PHE A 271 0.87 -31.06 -16.24
C PHE A 271 1.91 -31.80 -17.08
N GLN A 272 3.04 -31.15 -17.34
CA GLN A 272 4.19 -31.83 -17.94
C GLN A 272 4.70 -32.92 -17.00
N TRP A 273 4.69 -32.62 -15.70
CA TRP A 273 4.99 -33.57 -14.65
C TRP A 273 4.39 -33.13 -13.31
N THR A 274 4.26 -34.08 -12.38
CA THR A 274 3.80 -33.86 -11.00
C THR A 274 4.66 -34.62 -10.00
N TYR A 275 5.14 -33.94 -8.96
CA TYR A 275 5.81 -34.52 -7.79
C TYR A 275 4.82 -34.62 -6.63
N LYS A 276 4.69 -35.81 -6.05
CA LYS A 276 3.74 -36.14 -4.98
C LYS A 276 4.40 -36.48 -3.63
N GLY A 277 5.73 -36.36 -3.51
CA GLY A 277 6.47 -36.82 -2.32
C GLY A 277 6.34 -35.92 -1.09
N ALA A 278 5.77 -34.72 -1.22
CA ALA A 278 5.57 -33.79 -0.11
C ALA A 278 4.26 -34.11 0.65
N VAL A 279 4.27 -35.14 1.50
CA VAL A 279 3.06 -35.64 2.21
C VAL A 279 2.34 -34.54 3.04
N LEU A 280 3.11 -33.69 3.72
CA LEU A 280 2.59 -32.53 4.47
C LEU A 280 2.48 -31.25 3.63
N GLY A 281 2.76 -31.36 2.33
CA GLY A 281 2.84 -30.26 1.39
C GLY A 281 4.19 -29.54 1.41
N PRO A 282 4.53 -28.84 0.32
CA PRO A 282 5.68 -27.93 0.30
C PRO A 282 5.52 -26.78 1.31
N ILE A 283 6.62 -26.27 1.85
CA ILE A 283 6.60 -25.19 2.86
C ILE A 283 7.03 -23.82 2.33
N SER A 284 7.43 -23.74 1.06
CA SER A 284 7.62 -22.49 0.30
C SER A 284 7.23 -22.69 -1.16
N PRO A 285 7.13 -21.60 -1.94
CA PRO A 285 7.10 -21.69 -3.40
C PRO A 285 8.31 -22.51 -3.92
N PRO A 286 8.13 -23.38 -4.92
CA PRO A 286 9.23 -24.12 -5.53
C PRO A 286 10.14 -23.17 -6.33
N GLN A 287 11.44 -23.47 -6.39
CA GLN A 287 12.45 -22.61 -7.00
C GLN A 287 13.21 -23.35 -8.10
N GLU A 288 13.30 -22.76 -9.30
CA GLU A 288 14.17 -23.28 -10.35
C GLU A 288 15.64 -23.00 -10.01
N LYS A 289 16.49 -24.01 -10.18
CA LYS A 289 17.94 -23.95 -10.05
C LYS A 289 18.59 -24.75 -11.18
N GLY A 290 18.99 -24.06 -12.25
CA GLY A 290 19.57 -24.69 -13.43
C GLY A 290 18.58 -25.67 -14.08
N GLN A 291 18.92 -26.95 -14.14
CA GLN A 291 18.05 -28.01 -14.71
C GLN A 291 17.15 -28.67 -13.65
N GLN A 292 17.11 -28.14 -12.43
CA GLN A 292 16.36 -28.73 -11.32
C GLN A 292 15.32 -27.76 -10.78
N VAL A 293 14.28 -28.30 -10.16
CA VAL A 293 13.31 -27.59 -9.36
C VAL A 293 13.43 -28.04 -7.91
N LEU A 294 13.67 -27.09 -7.02
CA LEU A 294 13.79 -27.30 -5.58
C LEU A 294 12.41 -27.21 -4.93
N VAL A 295 12.05 -28.23 -4.17
CA VAL A 295 10.79 -28.31 -3.42
C VAL A 295 11.10 -28.58 -1.95
N PRO A 296 10.93 -27.60 -1.05
CA PRO A 296 11.15 -27.79 0.37
C PRO A 296 9.85 -28.27 1.01
N TYR A 297 9.93 -29.28 1.87
CA TYR A 297 8.79 -29.82 2.61
C TYR A 297 9.24 -30.33 3.98
N VAL A 298 8.28 -30.50 4.88
CA VAL A 298 8.52 -31.14 6.18
C VAL A 298 8.24 -32.64 6.06
N ALA A 299 9.17 -33.44 6.57
CA ALA A 299 9.01 -34.88 6.70
C ALA A 299 9.36 -35.34 8.12
N GLN A 300 8.65 -36.35 8.60
CA GLN A 300 9.08 -37.18 9.71
C GLN A 300 9.50 -38.52 9.11
N LEU A 301 10.80 -38.84 9.14
CA LEU A 301 11.28 -40.13 8.66
C LEU A 301 10.85 -41.21 9.67
N GLU A 302 10.46 -42.40 9.19
CA GLU A 302 9.84 -43.47 9.98
C GLU A 302 10.60 -43.89 11.25
N PHE A 303 11.91 -43.58 11.33
CA PHE A 303 12.78 -43.92 12.46
C PHE A 303 13.22 -42.70 13.29
N SER A 304 12.74 -41.49 12.98
CA SER A 304 13.09 -40.24 13.66
C SER A 304 11.83 -39.49 14.04
N GLN A 305 11.56 -39.34 15.34
CA GLN A 305 10.48 -38.47 15.84
C GLN A 305 10.76 -36.97 15.63
N VAL A 306 11.93 -36.62 15.08
CA VAL A 306 12.34 -35.25 14.83
C VAL A 306 11.82 -34.82 13.45
N PRO A 307 10.95 -33.78 13.36
CA PRO A 307 10.58 -33.16 12.10
C PRO A 307 11.80 -32.61 11.38
N GLN A 308 11.87 -32.82 10.06
CA GLN A 308 12.99 -32.39 9.23
C GLN A 308 12.49 -31.57 8.05
N VAL A 309 13.24 -30.53 7.69
CA VAL A 309 13.07 -29.83 6.41
C VAL A 309 13.94 -30.52 5.39
N ILE A 310 13.30 -31.07 4.36
CA ILE A 310 13.95 -31.74 3.23
C ILE A 310 13.73 -30.87 2.00
N VAL A 311 14.74 -30.79 1.13
CA VAL A 311 14.62 -30.23 -0.22
C VAL A 311 14.74 -31.36 -1.23
N ALA A 312 13.64 -31.59 -1.95
CA ALA A 312 13.62 -32.48 -3.11
C ALA A 312 14.10 -31.74 -4.36
N TYR A 313 14.92 -32.40 -5.16
CA TYR A 313 15.45 -31.94 -6.43
C TYR A 313 14.75 -32.67 -7.56
N ILE A 314 13.83 -31.99 -8.23
CA ILE A 314 13.07 -32.56 -9.35
C ILE A 314 13.74 -32.16 -10.66
N ASP A 315 13.89 -33.08 -11.61
CA ASP A 315 14.34 -32.73 -12.97
C ASP A 315 13.30 -31.79 -13.60
N ALA A 316 13.71 -30.55 -13.87
CA ALA A 316 12.84 -29.54 -14.44
C ALA A 316 12.25 -30.02 -15.77
N ASN A 317 13.03 -30.74 -16.59
CA ASN A 317 12.68 -31.17 -17.93
C ASN A 317 12.06 -32.58 -18.01
N GLY A 318 11.76 -33.18 -16.87
CA GLY A 318 11.03 -34.44 -16.81
C GLY A 318 9.70 -34.39 -17.57
N THR A 319 9.15 -35.57 -17.85
CA THR A 319 7.87 -35.71 -18.56
C THR A 319 6.93 -36.73 -17.91
N SER A 320 7.28 -37.25 -16.73
CA SER A 320 6.48 -38.23 -16.01
C SER A 320 5.36 -37.55 -15.22
N GLN A 321 4.15 -38.10 -15.27
CA GLN A 321 3.04 -37.65 -14.41
C GLN A 321 3.28 -37.95 -12.92
N GLU A 322 4.22 -38.82 -12.60
CA GLU A 322 4.70 -39.05 -11.25
C GLU A 322 6.22 -38.97 -11.27
N MET A 323 6.74 -37.80 -10.90
CA MET A 323 8.17 -37.56 -10.80
C MET A 323 8.67 -38.06 -9.45
N LEU A 324 9.80 -38.78 -9.52
CA LEU A 324 10.64 -39.03 -8.36
C LEU A 324 11.72 -37.94 -8.30
N PRO A 325 12.16 -37.57 -7.09
CA PRO A 325 13.28 -36.65 -6.95
C PRO A 325 14.55 -37.33 -7.46
N VAL A 326 15.36 -36.55 -8.18
CA VAL A 326 16.73 -36.95 -8.58
C VAL A 326 17.61 -37.07 -7.34
N GLN A 327 17.34 -36.22 -6.34
CA GLN A 327 18.00 -36.22 -5.04
C GLN A 327 17.07 -35.61 -3.99
N GLU A 328 17.22 -36.04 -2.75
CA GLU A 328 16.68 -35.34 -1.59
C GLU A 328 17.84 -34.97 -0.66
N LYS A 329 17.78 -33.78 -0.05
CA LYS A 329 18.73 -33.34 0.96
C LYS A 329 18.00 -32.91 2.21
N LYS A 330 18.39 -33.47 3.35
CA LYS A 330 17.98 -32.98 4.65
C LYS A 330 18.68 -31.66 4.92
N ILE A 331 17.94 -30.56 5.02
CA ILE A 331 18.52 -29.23 5.26
C ILE A 331 18.49 -28.89 6.74
N PHE A 332 17.41 -29.21 7.44
CA PHE A 332 17.27 -28.82 8.85
C PHE A 332 16.58 -29.92 9.66
N ALA A 333 16.95 -30.05 10.92
CA ALA A 333 16.34 -30.98 11.88
C ALA A 333 15.85 -30.22 13.12
N TYR A 334 14.59 -30.40 13.49
CA TYR A 334 14.01 -29.75 14.67
C TYR A 334 14.22 -30.58 15.94
N ASN A 335 14.97 -30.04 16.89
CA ASN A 335 15.05 -30.62 18.22
C ASN A 335 13.79 -30.24 19.03
N GLY A 336 12.65 -30.90 18.76
CA GLY A 336 11.39 -30.69 19.47
C GLY A 336 10.14 -31.10 18.67
N GLU A 337 8.98 -30.85 19.25
CA GLU A 337 7.69 -30.91 18.53
C GLU A 337 7.52 -29.69 17.64
N LEU A 338 6.81 -29.86 16.52
CA LEU A 338 6.60 -28.83 15.53
C LEU A 338 5.09 -28.60 15.40
N ASP A 339 4.60 -27.58 16.09
CA ASP A 339 3.18 -27.19 16.05
C ASP A 339 2.76 -26.70 14.65
N GLU A 340 3.66 -25.97 13.98
CA GLU A 340 3.46 -25.46 12.63
C GLU A 340 4.74 -25.55 11.78
N PRO A 341 4.64 -25.79 10.45
CA PRO A 341 5.76 -25.70 9.53
C PRO A 341 6.51 -24.36 9.64
N PRO A 342 7.85 -24.37 9.56
CA PRO A 342 8.62 -23.13 9.59
C PRO A 342 8.37 -22.29 8.35
N VAL A 343 8.49 -20.98 8.51
CA VAL A 343 8.45 -20.05 7.38
C VAL A 343 9.76 -20.20 6.61
N THR A 344 9.68 -20.46 5.31
CA THR A 344 10.87 -20.63 4.47
C THR A 344 10.82 -19.86 3.18
N ALA A 345 11.99 -19.48 2.67
CA ALA A 345 12.14 -18.85 1.36
C ALA A 345 13.49 -19.22 0.74
N PHE A 346 13.55 -19.44 -0.57
CA PHE A 346 14.83 -19.60 -1.26
C PHE A 346 15.43 -18.25 -1.63
N SER A 347 16.76 -18.19 -1.74
CA SER A 347 17.41 -17.16 -2.55
C SER A 347 17.01 -17.29 -4.03
N ALA A 348 17.14 -16.22 -4.80
CA ALA A 348 16.70 -16.18 -6.20
C ALA A 348 17.41 -17.23 -7.11
N ASP A 349 18.62 -17.63 -6.75
CA ASP A 349 19.41 -18.68 -7.41
C ASP A 349 19.17 -20.09 -6.84
N GLY A 350 18.33 -20.21 -5.80
CA GLY A 350 18.08 -21.44 -5.08
C GLY A 350 19.26 -21.99 -4.28
N SER A 351 20.39 -21.27 -4.14
CA SER A 351 21.58 -21.75 -3.41
C SER A 351 21.44 -21.69 -1.89
N THR A 352 20.45 -20.95 -1.39
CA THR A 352 20.19 -20.76 0.03
C THR A 352 18.72 -21.00 0.32
N LEU A 353 18.44 -21.76 1.38
CA LEU A 353 17.12 -21.81 2.01
C LEU A 353 17.19 -21.01 3.31
N TYR A 354 16.41 -19.94 3.40
CA TYR A 354 16.19 -19.20 4.64
C TYR A 354 15.08 -19.90 5.43
N VAL A 355 15.35 -20.20 6.70
CA VAL A 355 14.43 -20.89 7.60
C VAL A 355 14.16 -20.00 8.80
N GLY A 356 12.93 -19.48 8.89
CA GLY A 356 12.41 -18.74 10.02
C GLY A 356 11.71 -19.71 10.97
N PHE A 357 12.18 -19.76 12.22
CA PHE A 357 11.57 -20.62 13.24
C PHE A 357 11.23 -19.81 14.49
N LEU A 358 10.13 -20.23 15.12
CA LEU A 358 9.72 -19.74 16.41
C LEU A 358 10.69 -20.23 17.47
N PHE A 359 11.05 -19.33 18.37
CA PHE A 359 11.84 -19.54 19.56
C PHE A 359 10.99 -19.12 20.76
N GLY A 360 11.29 -19.67 21.94
CA GLY A 360 10.51 -19.41 23.16
C GLY A 360 10.21 -17.92 23.41
N ASN A 361 9.10 -17.64 24.08
CA ASN A 361 8.56 -16.29 24.32
C ASN A 361 8.11 -15.53 23.05
N ASN A 362 7.56 -16.22 22.04
CA ASN A 362 7.06 -15.62 20.79
C ASN A 362 8.12 -14.82 20.03
N GLN A 363 9.37 -15.27 20.08
CA GLN A 363 10.48 -14.67 19.35
C GLN A 363 10.81 -15.52 18.13
N SER A 364 11.50 -14.97 17.14
CA SER A 364 11.94 -15.75 15.98
C SER A 364 13.42 -15.56 15.70
N ARG A 365 14.00 -16.51 14.99
CA ARG A 365 15.30 -16.37 14.33
C ARG A 365 15.19 -16.84 12.89
N VAL A 366 16.07 -16.32 12.05
CA VAL A 366 16.24 -16.76 10.67
C VAL A 366 17.61 -17.41 10.56
N GLN A 367 17.65 -18.60 9.97
CA GLN A 367 18.87 -19.33 9.67
C GLN A 367 18.99 -19.51 8.16
N ALA A 368 20.17 -19.20 7.61
CA ALA A 368 20.46 -19.39 6.20
C ALA A 368 21.25 -20.67 6.00
N CYS A 369 20.67 -21.59 5.25
CA CYS A 369 21.24 -22.92 5.00
C CYS A 369 21.60 -23.05 3.52
N SER A 370 22.79 -23.56 3.23
CA SER A 370 23.14 -23.98 1.88
C SER A 370 22.18 -25.08 1.42
N THR A 371 21.64 -24.96 0.21
CA THR A 371 20.89 -26.06 -0.40
C THR A 371 21.83 -27.11 -0.98
N ASP A 372 23.07 -26.72 -1.32
CA ASP A 372 24.05 -27.59 -1.97
C ASP A 372 24.67 -28.62 -1.03
N LEU A 373 24.62 -28.39 0.28
CA LEU A 373 25.17 -29.27 1.30
C LEU A 373 24.04 -29.86 2.15
N GLU A 374 24.31 -30.99 2.79
CA GLU A 374 23.37 -31.62 3.72
C GLU A 374 23.54 -31.02 5.13
N GLY A 375 22.43 -30.89 5.84
CA GLY A 375 22.33 -30.22 7.13
C GLY A 375 22.42 -28.71 7.04
N CYS A 376 22.39 -28.06 8.20
CA CYS A 376 22.56 -26.61 8.33
C CYS A 376 23.50 -26.30 9.49
N GLU A 377 24.67 -26.93 9.42
CA GLU A 377 25.76 -26.85 10.40
C GLU A 377 27.10 -26.73 9.66
N GLY A 378 28.18 -26.36 10.36
CA GLY A 378 29.51 -26.25 9.76
C GLY A 378 29.52 -25.33 8.52
N SER A 379 30.00 -25.82 7.39
CA SER A 379 30.02 -25.08 6.11
C SER A 379 28.66 -24.97 5.42
N ALA A 380 27.68 -25.80 5.80
CA ALA A 380 26.31 -25.72 5.28
C ALA A 380 25.52 -24.59 5.96
N LEU A 381 25.88 -24.22 7.19
CA LEU A 381 25.36 -23.04 7.87
C LEU A 381 26.02 -21.77 7.31
N LYS A 382 25.24 -20.91 6.66
CA LYS A 382 25.74 -19.61 6.19
C LYS A 382 25.76 -18.58 7.32
N TRP A 383 24.65 -18.45 8.05
CA TRP A 383 24.52 -17.54 9.19
C TRP A 383 23.23 -17.80 9.98
N VAL A 384 23.16 -17.23 11.18
CA VAL A 384 21.95 -17.16 12.02
C VAL A 384 21.73 -15.69 12.39
N SER A 385 20.49 -15.19 12.22
CA SER A 385 20.15 -13.82 12.58
C SER A 385 20.17 -13.61 14.10
N THR A 386 20.16 -12.34 14.51
CA THR A 386 19.78 -11.97 15.86
C THR A 386 18.35 -12.44 16.17
N THR A 387 18.00 -12.54 17.46
CA THR A 387 16.63 -12.81 17.89
C THR A 387 15.72 -11.64 17.54
N LEU A 388 14.63 -11.92 16.82
CA LEU A 388 13.58 -10.97 16.48
C LEU A 388 12.44 -11.10 17.50
N PRO A 389 11.93 -10.00 18.07
CA PRO A 389 10.97 -10.04 19.18
C PRO A 389 9.52 -10.30 18.74
N VAL A 390 9.29 -11.03 17.64
CA VAL A 390 7.96 -11.42 17.16
C VAL A 390 8.02 -12.76 16.41
N PRO A 391 6.87 -13.47 16.27
CA PRO A 391 6.68 -14.51 15.28
C PRO A 391 6.80 -13.95 13.86
N LEU A 392 7.44 -14.71 12.96
CA LEU A 392 7.49 -14.37 11.54
C LEU A 392 6.38 -15.09 10.77
N ASN A 393 5.76 -14.37 9.85
CA ASN A 393 4.75 -14.90 8.94
C ASN A 393 5.33 -15.14 7.54
N PHE A 394 6.30 -14.30 7.12
CA PHE A 394 6.88 -14.36 5.78
C PHE A 394 8.38 -14.02 5.79
N LEU A 395 9.10 -14.63 4.85
CA LEU A 395 10.45 -14.29 4.45
C LEU A 395 10.45 -13.93 2.96
N LEU A 396 11.07 -12.81 2.59
CA LEU A 396 11.06 -12.32 1.21
C LEU A 396 12.42 -11.74 0.82
N PRO A 397 13.20 -12.44 -0.03
CA PRO A 397 14.40 -11.87 -0.63
C PRO A 397 14.04 -10.69 -1.54
N PHE A 398 14.84 -9.64 -1.51
CA PHE A 398 14.65 -8.45 -2.36
C PHE A 398 15.99 -7.78 -2.67
N SER A 399 15.98 -6.71 -3.46
CA SER A 399 17.19 -5.96 -3.85
C SER A 399 18.25 -6.88 -4.51
N ALA A 400 17.84 -7.58 -5.56
CA ALA A 400 18.63 -8.62 -6.24
C ALA A 400 19.14 -9.74 -5.32
N GLY A 401 18.42 -10.01 -4.21
CA GLY A 401 18.79 -11.03 -3.23
C GLY A 401 19.89 -10.59 -2.27
N SER A 402 20.32 -9.32 -2.28
CA SER A 402 21.28 -8.79 -1.29
C SER A 402 20.64 -8.56 0.09
N ARG A 403 19.31 -8.56 0.17
CA ARG A 403 18.56 -8.35 1.41
C ARG A 403 17.46 -9.39 1.54
N LEU A 404 17.10 -9.69 2.78
CA LEU A 404 15.98 -10.55 3.14
C LEU A 404 15.05 -9.78 4.08
N ALA A 405 13.80 -9.57 3.70
CA ALA A 405 12.78 -9.06 4.60
C ALA A 405 12.26 -10.22 5.46
N ALA A 406 12.28 -10.04 6.77
CA ALA A 406 11.64 -10.90 7.76
C ALA A 406 10.42 -10.17 8.33
N LEU A 407 9.23 -10.67 7.98
CA LEU A 407 7.96 -10.00 8.21
C LEU A 407 7.19 -10.73 9.31
N GLY A 408 6.93 -10.02 10.41
CA GLY A 408 5.90 -10.41 11.37
C GLY A 408 4.54 -9.80 10.99
N THR A 409 3.61 -9.81 11.93
CA THR A 409 2.24 -9.29 11.70
C THR A 409 2.17 -7.77 11.54
N GLN A 410 3.05 -7.02 12.21
CA GLN A 410 3.06 -5.55 12.19
C GLN A 410 4.45 -4.95 11.96
N ARG A 411 5.50 -5.77 11.96
CA ARG A 411 6.89 -5.33 12.02
C ARG A 411 7.73 -6.03 10.97
N VAL A 412 8.63 -5.31 10.34
CA VAL A 412 9.57 -5.83 9.34
C VAL A 412 11.01 -5.52 9.72
N TRP A 413 11.85 -6.54 9.66
CA TRP A 413 13.30 -6.43 9.72
C TRP A 413 13.90 -6.79 8.36
N PHE A 414 14.91 -6.05 7.94
CA PHE A 414 15.70 -6.30 6.75
C PHE A 414 17.04 -6.85 7.18
N LEU A 415 17.35 -8.08 6.76
CA LEU A 415 18.61 -8.76 7.04
C LEU A 415 19.52 -8.65 5.81
N ASP A 416 20.81 -8.45 6.02
CA ASP A 416 21.80 -8.68 4.96
C ASP A 416 21.84 -10.18 4.64
N SER A 417 21.67 -10.54 3.37
CA SER A 417 21.56 -11.95 2.98
C SER A 417 22.88 -12.72 3.07
N THR A 418 24.01 -12.03 3.24
CA THR A 418 25.35 -12.62 3.36
C THR A 418 25.68 -13.00 4.80
N ASN A 419 25.21 -12.25 5.79
CA ASN A 419 25.60 -12.44 7.19
C ASN A 419 24.46 -12.40 8.21
N GLY A 420 23.21 -12.14 7.79
CA GLY A 420 22.03 -12.16 8.66
C GLY A 420 21.91 -10.98 9.63
N ILE A 421 22.74 -9.94 9.48
CA ILE A 421 22.70 -8.74 10.34
C ILE A 421 21.49 -7.89 9.98
N VAL A 422 20.78 -7.37 11.00
CA VAL A 422 19.71 -6.39 10.81
C VAL A 422 20.28 -5.09 10.25
N THR A 423 19.83 -4.71 9.07
CA THR A 423 20.28 -3.54 8.30
C THR A 423 19.35 -2.34 8.42
N ASN A 424 18.19 -2.50 9.08
CA ASN A 424 17.28 -1.38 9.32
C ASN A 424 18.02 -0.17 9.92
N LYS A 425 17.64 1.04 9.50
CA LYS A 425 18.12 2.27 10.12
C LYS A 425 17.97 2.23 11.64
N GLY A 426 19.08 2.36 12.36
CA GLY A 426 19.10 2.32 13.83
C GLY A 426 18.90 0.94 14.45
N GLY A 427 18.88 -0.14 13.64
CA GLY A 427 18.66 -1.51 14.10
C GLY A 427 17.21 -1.81 14.52
N THR A 428 16.28 -0.90 14.25
CA THR A 428 14.86 -1.02 14.67
C THR A 428 13.96 -1.44 13.51
N SER A 429 12.90 -2.18 13.80
CA SER A 429 11.92 -2.58 12.77
C SER A 429 11.26 -1.37 12.10
N VAL A 430 10.75 -1.60 10.89
CA VAL A 430 9.74 -0.73 10.28
C VAL A 430 8.38 -1.28 10.71
N ASP A 431 7.56 -0.43 11.31
CA ASP A 431 6.30 -0.82 11.95
C ASP A 431 5.09 -0.25 11.18
N ALA A 432 4.00 -1.01 11.14
CA ALA A 432 2.68 -0.52 10.76
C ALA A 432 2.13 0.45 11.83
N SER A 433 1.32 1.44 11.42
CA SER A 433 0.75 2.40 12.37
C SER A 433 -0.25 1.74 13.34
N GLY A 434 -0.15 2.09 14.62
CA GLY A 434 -1.14 1.74 15.64
C GLY A 434 -1.41 0.24 15.74
N GLN A 435 -2.63 -0.17 15.36
CA GLN A 435 -3.09 -1.58 15.38
C GLN A 435 -3.16 -2.19 13.98
N LEU A 436 -2.73 -1.46 12.94
CA LEU A 436 -2.72 -1.99 11.58
C LEU A 436 -1.76 -3.18 11.47
N ARG A 437 -2.03 -4.05 10.50
CA ARG A 437 -1.23 -5.23 10.19
C ARG A 437 -0.74 -5.13 8.76
N ILE A 438 0.41 -5.74 8.49
CA ILE A 438 0.94 -5.86 7.14
C ILE A 438 0.03 -6.82 6.39
N LEU A 439 -0.71 -6.31 5.41
CA LEU A 439 -1.60 -7.12 4.57
C LEU A 439 -0.88 -7.55 3.29
N GLN A 440 -0.07 -6.64 2.74
CA GLN A 440 0.64 -6.86 1.49
C GLN A 440 2.00 -6.15 1.51
N VAL A 441 2.89 -6.62 0.67
CA VAL A 441 4.16 -5.96 0.38
C VAL A 441 4.35 -5.83 -1.11
N GLN A 442 4.85 -4.67 -1.53
CA GLN A 442 5.26 -4.41 -2.89
C GLN A 442 6.77 -4.17 -2.87
N LEU A 443 7.51 -4.97 -3.65
CA LEU A 443 8.93 -4.73 -3.86
C LEU A 443 9.12 -3.61 -4.88
N GLY A 444 10.26 -2.93 -4.83
CA GLY A 444 10.74 -2.16 -5.97
C GLY A 444 11.04 -3.06 -7.19
N GLN A 445 11.68 -2.48 -8.20
CA GLN A 445 12.24 -3.27 -9.30
C GLN A 445 13.23 -4.32 -8.79
N ALA A 446 13.48 -5.37 -9.57
CA ALA A 446 14.26 -6.55 -9.11
C ALA A 446 15.64 -6.19 -8.50
N THR A 447 16.28 -5.13 -8.97
CA THR A 447 17.58 -4.63 -8.49
C THR A 447 17.48 -3.42 -7.55
N SER A 448 16.27 -2.92 -7.28
CA SER A 448 16.06 -1.76 -6.43
C SER A 448 16.01 -2.15 -4.95
N PRO A 449 16.60 -1.32 -4.05
CA PRO A 449 16.51 -1.54 -2.61
C PRO A 449 15.18 -1.09 -1.99
N GLU A 450 14.27 -0.54 -2.79
CA GLU A 450 12.98 -0.03 -2.32
C GLU A 450 12.04 -1.15 -1.84
N PHE A 451 11.28 -0.82 -0.80
CA PHE A 451 10.31 -1.74 -0.21
C PHE A 451 9.08 -0.96 0.25
N TYR A 452 7.89 -1.47 -0.05
CA TYR A 452 6.63 -0.82 0.29
C TYR A 452 5.77 -1.75 1.13
N LEU A 453 5.40 -1.30 2.34
CA LEU A 453 4.45 -1.99 3.20
C LEU A 453 3.06 -1.44 2.94
N LEU A 454 2.09 -2.32 2.76
CA LEU A 454 0.68 -1.99 2.62
C LEU A 454 -0.06 -2.56 3.83
N ASN A 455 -0.46 -1.69 4.74
CA ASN A 455 -1.01 -2.08 6.04
C ASN A 455 -2.50 -1.74 6.13
N GLY A 456 -3.25 -2.55 6.88
CA GLY A 456 -4.69 -2.38 7.05
C GLY A 456 -5.23 -3.03 8.33
N PRO A 457 -6.53 -2.88 8.62
CA PRO A 457 -7.13 -3.41 9.83
C PRO A 457 -7.17 -4.94 9.82
N ASN A 458 -7.17 -5.54 11.01
CA ASN A 458 -7.26 -7.00 11.19
C ASN A 458 -8.69 -7.52 11.00
N VAL A 459 -9.23 -7.36 9.78
CA VAL A 459 -10.57 -7.83 9.42
C VAL A 459 -10.45 -8.58 8.10
N GLU A 460 -11.18 -9.69 7.98
CA GLU A 460 -11.25 -10.44 6.73
C GLU A 460 -11.76 -9.54 5.60
N GLY A 461 -11.16 -9.67 4.41
CA GLY A 461 -11.48 -8.80 3.28
C GLY A 461 -10.98 -7.35 3.36
N ALA A 462 -10.28 -6.96 4.43
CA ALA A 462 -9.73 -5.60 4.53
C ALA A 462 -8.75 -5.30 3.39
N LEU A 463 -8.87 -4.08 2.85
CA LEU A 463 -7.90 -3.51 1.92
C LEU A 463 -6.89 -2.66 2.69
N PRO A 464 -5.67 -2.48 2.17
CA PRO A 464 -4.69 -1.58 2.78
C PRO A 464 -5.26 -0.15 2.95
N GLN A 465 -4.91 0.50 4.04
CA GLN A 465 -5.27 1.88 4.39
C GLN A 465 -4.05 2.74 4.68
N GLU A 466 -2.88 2.11 4.83
CA GLU A 466 -1.59 2.75 5.00
C GLU A 466 -0.59 2.20 3.97
N ILE A 467 0.23 3.09 3.43
CA ILE A 467 1.48 2.73 2.76
C ILE A 467 2.67 3.27 3.54
N VAL A 468 3.69 2.44 3.75
CA VAL A 468 5.01 2.85 4.26
C VAL A 468 6.04 2.54 3.18
N ALA A 469 6.60 3.58 2.58
CA ALA A 469 7.68 3.46 1.61
C ALA A 469 9.03 3.51 2.31
N VAL A 470 9.88 2.51 2.07
CA VAL A 470 11.24 2.40 2.59
C VAL A 470 12.21 2.65 1.44
N ASP A 471 13.11 3.62 1.60
CA ASP A 471 14.08 4.02 0.55
C ASP A 471 15.10 2.90 0.29
N SER A 472 15.62 2.36 1.38
CA SER A 472 16.49 1.18 1.45
C SER A 472 16.50 0.73 2.91
N ALA A 473 16.92 -0.50 3.18
CA ALA A 473 16.98 -1.01 4.54
C ALA A 473 17.73 -0.06 5.50
N GLU A 474 18.88 0.46 5.06
CA GLU A 474 19.79 1.28 5.86
C GLU A 474 19.29 2.73 6.03
N LYS A 475 18.52 3.24 5.08
CA LYS A 475 17.96 4.60 5.13
C LYS A 475 16.61 4.67 5.81
N GLY A 476 15.90 3.53 5.90
CA GLY A 476 14.60 3.40 6.56
C GLY A 476 13.47 4.09 5.80
N GLU A 477 12.45 4.50 6.55
CA GLU A 477 11.23 5.11 6.02
C GLU A 477 11.53 6.39 5.22
N LEU A 478 11.05 6.41 3.98
CA LEU A 478 11.01 7.57 3.11
C LEU A 478 9.76 8.40 3.39
N PHE A 479 8.59 7.76 3.34
CA PHE A 479 7.30 8.35 3.67
C PHE A 479 6.31 7.32 4.17
N ARG A 480 5.29 7.81 4.88
CA ARG A 480 4.13 7.05 5.32
C ARG A 480 2.87 7.83 4.97
N TYR A 481 1.87 7.17 4.41
CA TYR A 481 0.64 7.83 4.02
C TYR A 481 -0.55 6.94 4.35
N GLU A 482 -1.50 7.50 5.10
CA GLU A 482 -2.72 6.84 5.54
C GLU A 482 -3.94 7.45 4.87
N VAL A 483 -4.94 6.65 4.56
CA VAL A 483 -6.22 7.09 3.97
C VAL A 483 -7.39 6.40 4.65
N SER A 484 -8.56 7.03 4.62
CA SER A 484 -9.79 6.46 5.19
C SER A 484 -10.45 5.40 4.30
N SER A 485 -10.10 5.37 3.01
CA SER A 485 -10.66 4.45 2.01
C SER A 485 -9.81 3.19 1.88
N SER A 486 -9.38 2.84 0.66
CA SER A 486 -8.44 1.77 0.38
C SER A 486 -7.26 2.24 -0.47
N LEU A 487 -6.14 1.51 -0.35
CA LEU A 487 -4.88 1.68 -1.04
C LEU A 487 -4.46 0.40 -1.73
N SER A 488 -3.78 0.56 -2.85
CA SER A 488 -2.87 -0.43 -3.39
C SER A 488 -1.79 0.27 -4.18
N CYS A 489 -0.70 -0.43 -4.48
CA CYS A 489 0.38 0.17 -5.25
C CYS A 489 1.08 -0.84 -6.14
N SER A 490 1.76 -0.32 -7.15
CA SER A 490 2.67 -1.08 -8.00
C SER A 490 3.79 -0.16 -8.50
N VAL A 491 4.90 -0.75 -8.91
CA VAL A 491 6.07 -0.06 -9.43
C VAL A 491 6.21 -0.38 -10.90
N ASP A 492 6.26 0.64 -11.75
CA ASP A 492 6.45 0.46 -13.19
C ASP A 492 7.91 0.13 -13.55
N ASP A 493 8.19 -0.20 -14.81
CA ASP A 493 9.51 -0.68 -15.26
C ASP A 493 10.63 0.38 -15.09
N SER A 494 10.27 1.65 -14.88
CA SER A 494 11.21 2.73 -14.58
C SER A 494 11.50 2.92 -13.09
N GLY A 495 10.91 2.08 -12.23
CA GLY A 495 11.02 2.21 -10.78
C GLY A 495 10.06 3.25 -10.20
N ARG A 496 9.03 3.66 -10.95
CA ARG A 496 8.10 4.67 -10.48
C ARG A 496 6.91 4.05 -9.77
N LEU A 497 6.65 4.51 -8.55
CA LEU A 497 5.50 4.11 -7.75
C LEU A 497 4.19 4.72 -8.27
N TRP A 498 3.22 3.85 -8.49
CA TRP A 498 1.82 4.16 -8.77
C TRP A 498 0.96 3.67 -7.60
N MET A 499 0.09 4.52 -7.09
CA MET A 499 -0.77 4.21 -5.95
C MET A 499 -2.23 4.43 -6.34
N ARG A 500 -3.08 3.45 -6.11
CA ARG A 500 -4.51 3.64 -6.15
C ARG A 500 -4.95 4.18 -4.79
N VAL A 501 -5.58 5.36 -4.76
CA VAL A 501 -6.07 6.02 -3.55
C VAL A 501 -7.58 6.21 -3.68
N GLY A 502 -8.35 5.34 -3.03
CA GLY A 502 -9.78 5.21 -3.32
C GLY A 502 -10.00 4.98 -4.82
N ASN A 503 -10.91 5.72 -5.44
CA ASN A 503 -11.21 5.52 -6.86
C ASN A 503 -10.14 6.09 -7.82
N ASN A 504 -9.18 6.85 -7.31
CA ASN A 504 -8.19 7.56 -8.12
C ASN A 504 -6.89 6.75 -8.26
N LEU A 505 -6.19 6.98 -9.36
CA LEU A 505 -4.83 6.49 -9.55
C LEU A 505 -3.85 7.66 -9.47
N VAL A 506 -2.81 7.49 -8.67
CA VAL A 506 -1.86 8.54 -8.33
C VAL A 506 -0.46 8.10 -8.75
N GLN A 507 0.24 8.96 -9.49
CA GLN A 507 1.66 8.76 -9.79
C GLN A 507 2.48 9.51 -8.74
N ALA A 508 3.20 8.79 -7.87
CA ALA A 508 4.07 9.40 -6.86
C ALA A 508 5.12 10.33 -7.51
N LEU A 509 5.87 11.14 -6.76
CA LEU A 509 7.07 11.81 -7.29
C LEU A 509 8.20 10.78 -7.54
N PRO A 510 9.22 11.11 -8.36
CA PRO A 510 10.40 10.27 -8.40
C PRO A 510 11.07 10.29 -7.02
N LEU A 511 11.73 9.18 -6.66
CA LEU A 511 12.39 9.10 -5.35
C LEU A 511 13.50 10.13 -5.18
N SER A 512 14.17 10.54 -6.26
CA SER A 512 15.14 11.65 -6.24
C SER A 512 14.51 12.93 -5.71
N ASP A 513 13.28 13.21 -6.13
CA ASP A 513 12.58 14.44 -5.80
C ASP A 513 12.06 14.35 -4.37
N TYR A 514 11.54 13.20 -3.96
CA TYR A 514 11.22 12.94 -2.56
C TYR A 514 12.44 13.10 -1.64
N ARG A 515 13.63 12.64 -2.05
CA ARG A 515 14.87 12.86 -1.29
C ARG A 515 15.31 14.32 -1.28
N ALA A 516 15.04 15.08 -2.35
CA ALA A 516 15.36 16.50 -2.43
C ALA A 516 14.42 17.36 -1.58
N VAL A 517 13.14 17.01 -1.54
CA VAL A 517 12.08 17.71 -0.81
C VAL A 517 12.19 17.49 0.71
N LYS A 518 12.80 16.40 1.16
CA LYS A 518 13.05 16.10 2.58
C LYS A 518 14.15 16.97 3.23
N LYS A 519 14.88 17.78 2.45
CA LYS A 519 15.92 18.71 2.97
C LYS A 519 15.30 20.01 3.44
#